data_AF-A0A8J3T9Y6-F1
#
_entry.id   AF-A0A8J3T9Y6-F1
#
_cell.length_a   1.000
_cell.length_b   1.000
_cell.length_c   1.000
_cell.angle_alpha   90.00
_cell.angle_beta   90.00
_cell.angle_gamma   90.00
#
_symmetry.space_group_name_H-M   'P 1'
#
loop_
_entity.id
_entity.type
_entity.pdbx_description
1 polymer ?
#
loop_
_entity_poly.entity_id
_entity_poly.type
_entity_poly.pdbx_seq_one_letter_code
_entity_poly.pdbx_strand_id
1 'polypeptide(L)'
;MSPEQIARDAADLAMRLLPVAVQAVGPMRDNETQAQYMERVRGLAVDLWIESGPRAELTRRLTELMDSQVFVGVLTAVEIEQSSTRAMLTLSVTRDRESVEEMIRTDRTDGPAGRALWETARTLIGHRVAIYKHMETRADPNKKYRCAKHIVDLGVADDAGEESPVAAIRPVSAAPSQPGPRSLRQSGQTPSAADARVEVVATLERAGHADPGYREAACAGIMDRATVQGGVVTNVDMLLQLARTTPPADTAAGRMISQRYGHQAERLSA
;
A
#
# COMPACT_ATOMS: atom_id res chain seq x y z
N MET A 1 -24.00 -18.28 -2.28
CA MET A 1 -22.96 -19.21 -2.76
C MET A 1 -23.42 -20.62 -2.49
N SER A 2 -23.21 -21.56 -3.42
CA SER A 2 -23.48 -22.97 -3.16
C SER A 2 -22.42 -23.55 -2.20
N PRO A 3 -22.74 -24.62 -1.44
CA PRO A 3 -21.76 -25.29 -0.59
C PRO A 3 -20.51 -25.75 -1.35
N GLU A 4 -20.67 -26.21 -2.59
CA GLU A 4 -19.56 -26.63 -3.46
C GLU A 4 -18.63 -25.46 -3.82
N GLN A 5 -19.20 -24.27 -4.05
CA GLN A 5 -18.41 -23.09 -4.35
C GLN A 5 -17.60 -22.65 -3.12
N ILE A 6 -18.20 -22.67 -1.93
CA ILE A 6 -17.51 -22.37 -0.66
C ILE A 6 -16.34 -23.33 -0.44
N ALA A 7 -16.54 -24.63 -0.68
CA ALA A 7 -15.49 -25.63 -0.53
C ALA A 7 -14.34 -25.42 -1.52
N ARG A 8 -14.65 -25.05 -2.77
CA ARG A 8 -13.64 -24.73 -3.79
C ARG A 8 -12.84 -23.50 -3.42
N ASP A 9 -13.50 -22.40 -3.07
CA ASP A 9 -12.86 -21.15 -2.68
C ASP A 9 -11.97 -21.35 -1.43
N ALA A 10 -12.44 -22.16 -0.47
CA ALA A 10 -11.66 -22.52 0.72
C ALA A 10 -10.42 -23.35 0.38
N ALA A 11 -10.52 -24.30 -0.57
CA ALA A 11 -9.37 -25.09 -1.01
C ALA A 11 -8.32 -24.22 -1.72
N ASP A 12 -8.74 -23.32 -2.60
CA ASP A 12 -7.84 -22.37 -3.27
C ASP A 12 -7.12 -21.45 -2.27
N LEU A 13 -7.85 -21.00 -1.25
CA LEU A 13 -7.31 -20.15 -0.20
C LEU A 13 -6.33 -20.91 0.70
N ALA A 14 -6.64 -22.17 1.05
CA ALA A 14 -5.73 -23.04 1.78
C ALA A 14 -4.42 -23.28 1.01
N MET A 15 -4.50 -23.51 -0.31
CA MET A 15 -3.31 -23.69 -1.17
C MET A 15 -2.38 -22.47 -1.18
N ARG A 16 -2.91 -21.25 -0.97
CA ARG A 16 -2.12 -20.02 -0.89
C ARG A 16 -1.53 -19.79 0.51
N LEU A 17 -2.28 -20.08 1.56
CA LEU A 17 -1.89 -19.74 2.93
C LEU A 17 -1.03 -20.80 3.61
N LEU A 18 -1.20 -22.09 3.28
CA LEU A 18 -0.42 -23.18 3.87
C LEU A 18 1.10 -22.97 3.73
N PRO A 19 1.65 -22.65 2.54
CA PRO A 19 3.10 -22.45 2.40
C PRO A 19 3.62 -21.27 3.24
N VAL A 20 2.87 -20.16 3.29
CA VAL A 20 3.22 -18.97 4.08
C VAL A 20 3.20 -19.30 5.57
N ALA A 21 2.18 -20.02 6.03
CA ALA A 21 2.07 -20.45 7.42
C ALA A 21 3.19 -21.43 7.79
N VAL A 22 3.54 -22.39 6.94
CA VAL A 22 4.68 -23.30 7.15
C VAL A 22 5.98 -22.51 7.32
N GLN A 23 6.23 -21.53 6.43
CA GLN A 23 7.43 -20.70 6.49
C GLN A 23 7.48 -19.86 7.78
N ALA A 24 6.35 -19.28 8.19
CA ALA A 24 6.27 -18.42 9.38
C ALA A 24 6.29 -19.20 10.71
N VAL A 25 5.70 -20.41 10.76
CA VAL A 25 5.76 -21.29 11.94
C VAL A 25 7.19 -21.75 12.23
N GLY A 26 8.02 -21.87 11.18
CA GLY A 26 9.39 -22.35 11.28
C GLY A 26 9.49 -23.88 11.39
N PRO A 27 10.67 -24.40 11.77
CA PRO A 27 10.87 -25.84 11.92
C PRO A 27 10.04 -26.42 13.08
N MET A 28 9.82 -27.74 13.01
CA MET A 28 9.19 -28.50 14.10
C MET A 28 10.06 -28.42 15.36
N ARG A 29 9.43 -28.24 16.51
CA ARG A 29 10.14 -28.11 17.80
C ARG A 29 10.58 -29.47 18.33
N ASP A 30 11.59 -29.47 19.20
CA ASP A 30 11.97 -30.67 19.93
C ASP A 30 10.78 -31.16 20.78
N ASN A 31 10.47 -32.45 20.69
CA ASN A 31 9.31 -33.12 21.31
C ASN A 31 7.92 -32.75 20.74
N GLU A 32 7.85 -32.01 19.62
CA GLU A 32 6.60 -31.77 18.90
C GLU A 32 6.29 -32.95 17.97
N THR A 33 5.08 -33.49 18.06
CA THR A 33 4.61 -34.50 17.09
C THR A 33 4.24 -33.81 15.78
N GLN A 34 4.29 -34.55 14.67
CA GLN A 34 3.86 -34.03 13.37
C GLN A 34 2.42 -33.48 13.38
N ALA A 35 1.51 -34.10 14.16
CA ALA A 35 0.14 -33.63 14.29
C ALA A 35 0.06 -32.26 14.99
N GLN A 36 0.82 -32.07 16.08
CA GLN A 36 0.90 -30.79 16.78
C GLN A 36 1.50 -29.69 15.89
N TYR A 37 2.55 -30.03 15.14
CA TYR A 37 3.14 -29.13 14.16
C TYR A 37 2.12 -28.67 13.11
N MET A 38 1.42 -29.62 12.49
CA MET A 38 0.42 -29.32 11.47
C MET A 38 -0.76 -28.51 12.03
N GLU A 39 -1.13 -28.69 13.29
CA GLU A 39 -2.17 -27.89 13.94
C GLU A 39 -1.71 -26.43 14.13
N ARG A 40 -0.45 -26.18 14.52
CA ARG A 40 0.09 -24.81 14.56
C ARG A 40 0.10 -24.16 13.18
N VAL A 41 0.48 -24.90 12.14
CA VAL A 41 0.46 -24.42 10.75
C VAL A 41 -0.96 -24.04 10.32
N ARG A 42 -1.95 -24.90 10.60
CA ARG A 42 -3.36 -24.61 10.27
C ARG A 42 -3.89 -23.42 11.05
N GLY A 43 -3.60 -23.34 12.36
CA GLY A 43 -3.96 -22.20 13.19
C GLY A 43 -3.44 -20.89 12.62
N LEU A 44 -2.14 -20.82 12.30
CA LEU A 44 -1.54 -19.63 11.71
C LEU A 44 -2.12 -19.29 10.33
N ALA A 45 -2.42 -20.30 9.50
CA ALA A 45 -3.05 -20.06 8.20
C ALA A 45 -4.45 -19.41 8.35
N VAL A 46 -5.24 -19.84 9.33
CA VAL A 46 -6.54 -19.22 9.66
C VAL A 46 -6.35 -17.79 10.18
N ASP A 47 -5.39 -17.57 11.08
CA ASP A 47 -5.09 -16.24 11.61
C ASP A 47 -4.67 -15.26 10.49
N LEU A 48 -3.80 -15.71 9.57
CA LEU A 48 -3.39 -14.92 8.40
C LEU A 48 -4.58 -14.59 7.49
N TRP A 49 -5.51 -15.53 7.30
CA TRP A 49 -6.72 -15.26 6.53
C TRP A 49 -7.58 -14.18 7.21
N ILE A 50 -7.82 -14.31 8.52
CA ILE A 50 -8.58 -13.34 9.30
C ILE A 50 -7.93 -11.96 9.21
N GLU A 51 -6.61 -11.89 9.38
CA GLU A 51 -5.84 -10.63 9.28
C GLU A 51 -5.79 -10.05 7.85
N SER A 52 -6.00 -10.87 6.82
CA SER A 52 -6.11 -10.40 5.43
C SER A 52 -7.50 -9.91 5.05
N GLY A 53 -8.49 -10.03 5.94
CA GLY A 53 -9.88 -9.66 5.67
C GLY A 53 -10.07 -8.15 5.45
N PRO A 54 -11.13 -7.73 4.75
CA PRO A 54 -11.39 -6.31 4.46
C PRO A 54 -11.68 -5.46 5.71
N ARG A 55 -12.03 -6.11 6.83
CA ARG A 55 -12.30 -5.46 8.13
C ARG A 55 -11.19 -5.73 9.15
N ALA A 56 -10.11 -6.39 8.73
CA ALA A 56 -9.00 -6.70 9.60
C ALA A 56 -8.16 -5.47 9.93
N GLU A 57 -7.44 -5.55 11.04
CA GLU A 57 -6.58 -4.47 11.51
C GLU A 57 -5.46 -4.16 10.53
N LEU A 58 -4.85 -5.18 9.91
CA LEU A 58 -3.85 -4.98 8.86
C LEU A 58 -4.41 -4.19 7.66
N THR A 59 -5.56 -4.59 7.13
CA THR A 59 -6.21 -3.89 6.00
C THR A 59 -6.54 -2.44 6.38
N ARG A 60 -7.05 -2.20 7.59
CA ARG A 60 -7.29 -0.83 8.10
C ARG A 60 -6.01 -0.01 8.12
N ARG A 61 -4.92 -0.54 8.69
CA ARG A 61 -3.62 0.15 8.74
C ARG A 61 -3.05 0.42 7.36
N LEU A 62 -3.11 -0.54 6.45
CA LEU A 62 -2.66 -0.37 5.07
C LEU A 62 -3.46 0.73 4.37
N THR A 63 -4.78 0.75 4.57
CA THR A 63 -5.63 1.83 4.04
C THR A 63 -5.21 3.19 4.59
N GLU A 64 -5.00 3.31 5.90
CA GLU A 64 -4.52 4.56 6.53
C GLU A 64 -3.16 5.00 6.01
N LEU A 65 -2.25 4.06 5.76
CA LEU A 65 -0.93 4.33 5.18
C LEU A 65 -1.01 4.75 3.72
N MET A 66 -1.87 4.12 2.92
CA MET A 66 -2.10 4.49 1.53
C MET A 66 -2.71 5.91 1.42
N ASP A 67 -3.56 6.28 2.36
CA ASP A 67 -4.16 7.63 2.45
C ASP A 67 -3.26 8.65 3.17
N SER A 68 -2.09 8.24 3.66
CA SER A 68 -1.19 9.11 4.41
C SER A 68 -0.37 10.02 3.49
N GLN A 69 -0.16 11.25 3.94
CA GLN A 69 0.84 12.16 3.38
C GLN A 69 2.21 11.80 3.94
N VAL A 70 3.24 11.75 3.10
CA VAL A 70 4.61 11.56 3.54
C VAL A 70 5.30 12.90 3.64
N PHE A 71 5.97 13.18 4.76
CA PHE A 71 6.91 14.29 4.86
C PHE A 71 8.21 13.83 5.52
N VAL A 72 9.31 14.50 5.18
CA VAL A 72 10.67 14.11 5.58
C VAL A 72 11.28 15.22 6.42
N GLY A 73 11.95 14.85 7.48
CA GLY A 73 12.65 15.78 8.37
C GLY A 73 13.65 15.05 9.27
N VAL A 74 14.42 15.80 10.05
CA VAL A 74 15.28 15.24 11.08
C VAL A 74 14.49 15.16 12.38
N LEU A 75 14.37 13.97 12.97
CA LEU A 75 13.65 13.81 14.23
C LEU A 75 14.49 14.37 15.38
N THR A 76 14.07 15.46 16.01
CA THR A 76 14.85 16.16 17.05
C THR A 76 14.41 15.80 18.45
N ALA A 77 13.14 15.45 18.66
CA ALA A 77 12.62 15.06 19.97
C ALA A 77 11.42 14.11 19.88
N VAL A 78 11.25 13.31 20.94
CA VAL A 78 10.12 12.40 21.14
C VAL A 78 9.67 12.45 22.59
N GLU A 79 8.47 12.94 22.86
CA GLU A 79 7.95 13.15 24.23
C GLU A 79 6.55 12.57 24.39
N ILE A 80 6.19 12.03 25.56
CA ILE A 80 4.82 11.57 25.83
C ILE A 80 4.00 12.72 26.42
N GLU A 81 2.90 13.08 25.76
CA GLU A 81 1.93 14.03 26.30
C GLU A 81 1.16 13.41 27.48
N GLN A 82 1.27 14.02 28.66
CA GLN A 82 0.61 13.53 29.88
C GLN A 82 -0.91 13.42 29.75
N SER A 83 -1.55 14.36 29.05
CA SER A 83 -3.01 14.44 28.93
C SER A 83 -3.60 13.47 27.91
N SER A 84 -2.84 13.11 26.87
CA SER A 84 -3.35 12.32 25.74
C SER A 84 -2.78 10.90 25.68
N THR A 85 -1.71 10.64 26.44
CA THR A 85 -0.85 9.44 26.36
C THR A 85 -0.36 9.15 24.95
N ARG A 86 -0.26 10.17 24.09
CA ARG A 86 0.35 10.05 22.75
C ARG A 86 1.79 10.52 22.80
N ALA A 87 2.63 9.94 21.96
CA ALA A 87 3.94 10.52 21.73
C ALA A 87 3.81 11.71 20.77
N MET A 88 4.46 12.83 21.09
CA MET A 88 4.72 13.95 20.22
C MET A 88 6.10 13.76 19.61
N LEU A 89 6.15 13.78 18.28
CA LEU A 89 7.38 13.77 17.49
C LEU A 89 7.64 15.20 17.02
N THR A 90 8.82 15.74 17.32
CA THR A 90 9.28 17.03 16.81
C THR A 90 10.31 16.79 15.72
N LEU A 91 10.06 17.35 14.55
CA LEU A 91 10.91 17.21 13.37
C LEU A 91 11.42 18.58 12.94
N SER A 92 12.71 18.69 12.64
CA SER A 92 13.26 19.80 11.87
C SER A 92 13.05 19.50 10.38
N VAL A 93 12.31 20.37 9.69
CA VAL A 93 12.04 20.29 8.26
C VAL A 93 12.59 21.53 7.59
N THR A 94 13.44 21.35 6.58
CA THR A 94 13.96 22.47 5.79
C THR A 94 12.90 22.91 4.77
N ARG A 95 12.46 24.17 4.85
CA ARG A 95 11.59 24.82 3.87
C ARG A 95 12.19 26.15 3.48
N ASP A 96 12.30 26.43 2.19
CA ASP A 96 12.84 27.70 1.67
C ASP A 96 14.18 28.12 2.30
N ARG A 97 15.05 27.13 2.57
CA ARG A 97 16.37 27.25 3.24
C ARG A 97 16.33 27.64 4.72
N GLU A 98 15.17 27.62 5.35
CA GLU A 98 15.01 27.77 6.79
C GLU A 98 14.60 26.44 7.43
N SER A 99 15.13 26.15 8.62
CA SER A 99 14.69 25.00 9.41
C SER A 99 13.44 25.39 10.19
N VAL A 100 12.32 24.74 9.89
CA VAL A 100 11.06 24.90 10.59
C VAL A 100 10.78 23.64 11.42
N GLU A 101 10.38 23.82 12.67
CA GLU A 101 9.93 22.70 13.49
C GLU A 101 8.49 22.31 13.15
N GLU A 102 8.29 21.02 12.87
CA GLU A 102 6.99 20.40 12.72
C GLU A 102 6.72 19.39 13.83
N MET A 103 5.57 19.52 14.47
CA MET A 103 5.11 18.60 15.51
C MET A 103 4.01 17.68 14.96
N ILE A 104 4.13 16.39 15.25
CA ILE A 104 3.11 15.38 14.91
C ILE A 104 2.92 14.38 16.05
N ARG A 105 1.67 14.02 16.34
CA ARG A 105 1.35 13.04 17.39
C ARG A 105 1.25 11.64 16.81
N THR A 106 1.56 10.63 17.61
CA THR A 106 1.27 9.22 17.29
C THR A 106 -0.15 8.84 17.72
N ASP A 107 -0.54 7.60 17.43
CA ASP A 107 -1.58 6.92 18.21
C ASP A 107 -1.21 6.85 19.70
N ARG A 108 -2.18 6.55 20.57
CA ARG A 108 -1.93 6.47 22.01
C ARG A 108 -0.94 5.33 22.32
N THR A 109 0.01 5.58 23.22
CA THR A 109 1.10 4.65 23.59
C THR A 109 0.67 3.58 24.59
N ASP A 110 -0.55 3.68 25.13
CA ASP A 110 -1.22 2.59 25.83
C ASP A 110 -1.69 1.49 24.86
N GLY A 111 -1.88 1.82 23.58
CA GLY A 111 -2.15 0.87 22.50
C GLY A 111 -0.86 0.30 21.88
N PRO A 112 -0.92 -0.91 21.30
CA PRO A 112 0.26 -1.58 20.74
C PRO A 112 0.88 -0.82 19.56
N ALA A 113 0.06 -0.21 18.71
CA ALA A 113 0.53 0.56 17.55
C ALA A 113 1.31 1.82 17.94
N GLY A 114 0.72 2.65 18.81
CA GLY A 114 1.35 3.87 19.28
C GLY A 114 2.61 3.59 20.09
N ARG A 115 2.61 2.52 20.89
CA ARG A 115 3.80 2.08 21.63
C ARG A 115 4.95 1.69 20.71
N ALA A 116 4.70 0.82 19.73
CA ALA A 116 5.73 0.37 18.80
C ALA A 116 6.33 1.54 18.00
N LEU A 117 5.48 2.49 17.56
CA LEU A 117 5.94 3.68 16.86
C LEU A 117 6.78 4.59 17.78
N TRP A 118 6.35 4.79 19.03
CA TRP A 118 7.10 5.58 20.00
C TRP A 118 8.46 4.95 20.32
N GLU A 119 8.51 3.64 20.57
CA GLU A 119 9.76 2.92 20.84
C GLU A 119 10.73 3.03 19.67
N THR A 120 10.23 2.87 18.45
CA THR A 120 11.02 3.03 17.21
C THR A 120 11.50 4.47 17.06
N ALA A 121 10.62 5.46 17.22
CA ALA A 121 10.98 6.86 17.06
C ALA A 121 12.05 7.30 18.07
N ARG A 122 12.01 6.78 19.30
CA ARG A 122 13.00 7.10 20.33
C ARG A 122 14.43 6.71 19.93
N THR A 123 14.59 5.65 19.13
CA THR A 123 15.92 5.23 18.64
C THR A 123 16.39 6.01 17.42
N LEU A 124 15.55 6.87 16.84
CA LEU A 124 15.80 7.60 15.60
C LEU A 124 15.99 9.11 15.83
N ILE A 125 16.18 9.55 17.08
CA ILE A 125 16.50 10.95 17.37
C ILE A 125 17.85 11.28 16.73
N GLY A 126 17.91 12.38 15.97
CA GLY A 126 19.06 12.77 15.15
C GLY A 126 19.11 12.10 13.78
N HIS A 127 18.17 11.21 13.45
CA HIS A 127 18.08 10.61 12.13
C HIS A 127 17.17 11.43 11.22
N ARG A 128 17.46 11.39 9.92
CA ARG A 128 16.55 11.82 8.88
C ARG A 128 15.49 10.73 8.70
N VAL A 129 14.21 11.09 8.80
CA VAL A 129 13.11 10.14 8.79
C VAL A 129 12.01 10.57 7.83
N ALA A 130 11.32 9.60 7.23
CA ALA A 130 10.05 9.81 6.54
C ALA A 130 8.89 9.46 7.48
N ILE A 131 7.97 10.40 7.68
CA ILE A 131 6.77 10.21 8.49
C ILE A 131 5.54 10.08 7.59
N TYR A 132 4.81 8.99 7.76
CA TYR A 132 3.50 8.76 7.15
C TYR A 132 2.43 9.38 8.05
N LYS A 133 1.90 10.52 7.63
CA LYS A 133 0.92 11.33 8.34
C LYS A 133 -0.48 11.08 7.79
N HIS A 134 -1.36 10.63 8.66
CA HIS A 134 -2.79 10.54 8.42
C HIS A 134 -3.53 11.69 9.14
N MET A 135 -4.56 12.26 8.51
CA MET A 135 -5.40 13.29 9.12
C MET A 135 -6.63 12.63 9.74
N GLU A 136 -6.63 12.46 11.06
CA GLU A 136 -7.77 11.86 11.75
C GLU A 136 -8.84 12.91 12.07
N THR A 137 -10.10 12.57 11.80
CA THR A 137 -11.27 13.28 12.29
C THR A 137 -11.81 12.56 13.51
N ARG A 138 -12.03 13.29 14.61
CA ARG A 138 -12.72 12.75 15.79
C ARG A 138 -14.24 12.69 15.56
N ALA A 139 -14.99 12.28 16.59
CA ALA A 139 -16.45 12.35 16.62
C ALA A 139 -17.02 13.74 16.27
N ASP A 140 -16.22 14.81 16.46
CA ASP A 140 -16.47 16.14 15.90
C ASP A 140 -15.70 16.28 14.56
N PRO A 141 -16.40 16.33 13.41
CA PRO A 141 -15.79 16.42 12.08
C PRO A 141 -14.90 17.65 11.88
N ASN A 142 -15.09 18.70 12.69
CA ASN A 142 -14.34 19.95 12.60
C ASN A 142 -12.99 19.87 13.32
N LYS A 143 -12.76 18.86 14.17
CA LYS A 143 -11.50 18.66 14.87
C LYS A 143 -10.66 17.61 14.15
N LYS A 144 -9.74 18.10 13.33
CA LYS A 144 -8.73 17.30 12.63
C LYS A 144 -7.40 17.37 13.36
N TYR A 145 -6.74 16.23 13.56
CA TYR A 145 -5.36 16.21 14.05
C TYR A 145 -4.48 15.35 13.16
N ARG A 146 -3.20 15.73 13.12
CA ARG A 146 -2.15 15.03 12.39
C ARG A 146 -1.70 13.85 13.24
N CYS A 147 -1.80 12.64 12.69
CA CYS A 147 -1.39 11.40 13.34
C CYS A 147 -0.29 10.73 12.51
N ALA A 148 0.87 10.49 13.12
CA ALA A 148 1.93 9.67 12.54
C ALA A 148 1.52 8.20 12.65
N LYS A 149 1.40 7.53 11.49
CA LYS A 149 1.04 6.12 11.37
C LYS A 149 2.24 5.21 11.17
N HIS A 150 3.31 5.75 10.60
CA HIS A 150 4.57 5.01 10.40
C HIS A 150 5.75 5.97 10.29
N ILE A 151 6.93 5.46 10.63
CA ILE A 151 8.22 6.14 10.52
C ILE A 151 9.19 5.22 9.78
N VAL A 152 9.93 5.79 8.83
CA VAL A 152 11.00 5.09 8.12
C VAL A 152 12.30 5.86 8.36
N ASP A 153 13.32 5.17 8.84
CA ASP A 153 14.67 5.70 8.97
C ASP A 153 15.30 5.86 7.58
N LEU A 154 15.83 7.05 7.29
CA LEU A 154 16.56 7.37 6.06
C LEU A 154 18.06 7.57 6.32
N GLY A 155 18.52 7.26 7.53
CA GLY A 155 19.91 7.38 7.95
C GLY A 155 20.12 8.53 8.94
N VAL A 156 21.33 8.59 9.49
CA VAL A 156 21.77 9.67 10.39
C VAL A 156 21.70 11.00 9.64
N ALA A 157 21.26 12.06 10.29
CA ALA A 157 21.36 13.40 9.72
C ALA A 157 22.83 13.82 9.74
N ASP A 158 23.51 13.78 8.60
CA ASP A 158 24.83 14.40 8.46
C ASP A 158 24.66 15.93 8.54
N ASP A 159 25.49 16.60 9.33
CA ASP A 159 25.52 18.08 9.52
C ASP A 159 25.87 18.87 8.23
N ALA A 160 25.96 18.20 7.07
CA ALA A 160 26.26 18.84 5.80
C ALA A 160 24.97 18.99 4.97
N GLY A 161 24.45 20.21 4.94
CA GLY A 161 23.36 20.57 4.06
C GLY A 161 23.70 20.30 2.60
N GLU A 162 23.03 19.32 2.00
CA GLU A 162 22.79 19.29 0.56
C GLU A 162 21.32 19.01 0.28
N GLU A 163 20.73 19.94 -0.47
CA GLU A 163 19.32 20.09 -0.79
C GLU A 163 18.80 18.90 -1.63
N SER A 164 17.59 18.44 -1.32
CA SER A 164 16.69 17.89 -2.34
C SER A 164 15.28 18.43 -2.07
N PRO A 165 14.73 19.31 -2.94
CA PRO A 165 13.47 19.98 -2.67
C PRO A 165 12.32 19.01 -3.00
N VAL A 166 11.73 18.40 -1.98
CA VAL A 166 10.47 17.66 -2.17
C VAL A 166 9.32 18.61 -1.83
N ALA A 167 8.80 19.24 -2.88
CA ALA A 167 7.60 20.06 -2.83
C ALA A 167 6.45 19.31 -2.16
N ALA A 168 5.74 20.01 -1.27
CA ALA A 168 4.59 19.53 -0.54
C ALA A 168 3.56 18.87 -1.48
N ILE A 169 3.36 17.56 -1.31
CA ILE A 169 2.29 16.81 -1.96
C ILE A 169 0.95 17.31 -1.39
N ARG A 170 0.19 18.07 -2.19
CA ARG A 170 -1.15 18.55 -1.84
C ARG A 170 -2.14 17.39 -1.80
N PRO A 171 -3.08 17.33 -0.84
CA PRO A 171 -4.17 16.37 -0.87
C PRO A 171 -5.17 16.74 -1.97
N VAL A 172 -5.60 15.74 -2.75
CA VAL A 172 -6.65 15.90 -3.74
C VAL A 172 -8.01 15.96 -3.03
N SER A 173 -8.76 17.02 -3.25
CA SER A 173 -10.12 17.23 -2.75
C SER A 173 -11.08 16.15 -3.23
N ALA A 174 -11.94 15.68 -2.32
CA ALA A 174 -13.08 14.83 -2.60
C ALA A 174 -14.25 15.62 -3.24
N ALA A 175 -14.83 15.08 -4.32
CA ALA A 175 -16.25 15.17 -4.71
C ALA A 175 -16.47 14.45 -6.08
N PRO A 176 -17.71 14.12 -6.49
CA PRO A 176 -18.84 13.56 -5.76
C PRO A 176 -19.36 12.24 -6.41
N SER A 177 -20.31 11.61 -5.73
CA SER A 177 -21.04 10.38 -6.08
C SER A 177 -21.49 10.29 -7.54
N GLN A 178 -21.30 9.12 -8.18
CA GLN A 178 -22.01 8.76 -9.40
C GLN A 178 -22.89 7.49 -9.23
N PRO A 179 -23.97 7.39 -10.02
CA PRO A 179 -25.04 6.40 -9.85
C PRO A 179 -24.65 5.04 -10.45
N GLY A 180 -25.39 4.01 -10.05
CA GLY A 180 -25.21 2.61 -10.43
C GLY A 180 -25.41 2.25 -11.91
N PRO A 181 -25.50 0.94 -12.22
CA PRO A 181 -24.58 0.27 -13.14
C PRO A 181 -25.11 0.16 -14.58
N ARG A 182 -24.20 0.10 -15.55
CA ARG A 182 -24.48 -0.47 -16.88
C ARG A 182 -23.52 -1.61 -17.16
N SER A 183 -24.06 -2.82 -16.97
CA SER A 183 -23.51 -4.08 -17.46
C SER A 183 -23.75 -4.20 -18.95
N LEU A 184 -22.68 -4.36 -19.72
CA LEU A 184 -22.71 -4.95 -21.06
C LEU A 184 -21.53 -5.94 -21.14
N ARG A 185 -21.67 -7.10 -20.50
CA ARG A 185 -20.88 -8.28 -20.87
C ARG A 185 -21.68 -9.06 -21.90
N GLN A 186 -21.25 -8.99 -23.16
CA GLN A 186 -21.60 -10.02 -24.13
C GLN A 186 -20.73 -11.27 -23.87
N SER A 187 -21.37 -12.38 -24.09
CA SER A 187 -21.04 -13.76 -23.73
C SER A 187 -19.81 -14.35 -24.44
N GLY A 188 -19.01 -15.10 -23.69
CA GLY A 188 -18.45 -16.38 -24.16
C GLY A 188 -17.04 -16.40 -24.76
N GLN A 189 -16.34 -15.28 -24.91
CA GLN A 189 -14.95 -15.29 -25.36
C GLN A 189 -13.99 -15.24 -24.18
N THR A 190 -13.20 -16.30 -24.02
CA THR A 190 -12.03 -16.29 -23.13
C THR A 190 -11.04 -15.25 -23.66
N PRO A 191 -10.68 -14.23 -22.88
CA PRO A 191 -9.91 -13.09 -23.37
C PRO A 191 -8.50 -13.53 -23.76
N SER A 192 -8.17 -13.30 -25.03
CA SER A 192 -6.79 -13.42 -25.50
C SER A 192 -5.92 -12.33 -24.88
N ALA A 193 -4.60 -12.46 -25.00
CA ALA A 193 -3.68 -11.42 -24.55
C ALA A 193 -3.94 -10.05 -25.22
N ALA A 194 -4.39 -10.05 -26.48
CA ALA A 194 -4.77 -8.84 -27.19
C ALA A 194 -6.03 -8.19 -26.60
N ASP A 195 -7.04 -8.99 -26.27
CA ASP A 195 -8.30 -8.50 -25.67
C ASP A 195 -8.04 -7.94 -24.27
N ALA A 196 -7.26 -8.64 -23.46
CA ALA A 196 -6.86 -8.19 -22.13
C ALA A 196 -6.08 -6.87 -22.19
N ARG A 197 -5.19 -6.71 -23.18
CA ARG A 197 -4.46 -5.45 -23.40
C ARG A 197 -5.40 -4.30 -23.73
N VAL A 198 -6.37 -4.51 -24.63
CA VAL A 198 -7.39 -3.50 -24.98
C VAL A 198 -8.20 -3.10 -23.74
N GLU A 199 -8.62 -4.06 -22.92
CA GLU A 199 -9.42 -3.79 -21.73
C GLU A 199 -8.62 -3.07 -20.64
N VAL A 200 -7.32 -3.38 -20.49
CA VAL A 200 -6.39 -2.68 -19.59
C VAL A 200 -6.20 -1.23 -20.04
N VAL A 201 -5.93 -0.98 -21.32
CA VAL A 201 -5.80 0.39 -21.85
C VAL A 201 -7.09 1.17 -21.62
N ALA A 202 -8.25 0.62 -22.00
CA ALA A 202 -9.55 1.27 -21.77
C ALA A 202 -9.82 1.55 -20.28
N THR A 203 -9.29 0.71 -19.38
CA THR A 203 -9.40 0.93 -17.94
C THR A 203 -8.49 2.06 -17.46
N LEU A 204 -7.26 2.14 -17.98
CA LEU A 204 -6.35 3.26 -17.71
C LEU A 204 -6.93 4.60 -18.21
N GLU A 205 -7.60 4.60 -19.36
CA GLU A 205 -8.32 5.79 -19.85
C GLU A 205 -9.44 6.21 -18.91
N ARG A 206 -10.27 5.26 -18.48
CA ARG A 206 -11.35 5.52 -17.50
C ARG A 206 -10.83 5.96 -16.13
N ALA A 207 -9.62 5.57 -15.76
CA ALA A 207 -8.94 6.01 -14.54
C ALA A 207 -8.35 7.42 -14.64
N GLY A 208 -8.45 8.09 -15.80
CA GLY A 208 -8.02 9.48 -15.98
C GLY A 208 -6.57 9.65 -16.45
N HIS A 209 -5.92 8.58 -16.92
CA HIS A 209 -4.60 8.68 -17.53
C HIS A 209 -4.70 9.25 -18.94
N ALA A 210 -4.51 10.57 -19.08
CA ALA A 210 -4.69 11.28 -20.35
C ALA A 210 -3.51 11.11 -21.33
N ASP A 211 -2.30 10.89 -20.83
CA ASP A 211 -1.09 10.79 -21.65
C ASP A 211 -0.98 9.42 -22.34
N PRO A 212 -0.96 9.36 -23.69
CA PRO A 212 -0.88 8.11 -24.43
C PRO A 212 0.42 7.34 -24.19
N GLY A 213 1.55 8.04 -24.06
CA GLY A 213 2.86 7.41 -23.82
C GLY A 213 2.91 6.73 -22.45
N TYR A 214 2.38 7.39 -21.43
CA TYR A 214 2.25 6.82 -20.09
C TYR A 214 1.29 5.62 -20.05
N ARG A 215 0.12 5.72 -20.70
CA ARG A 215 -0.84 4.60 -20.74
C ARG A 215 -0.23 3.36 -21.36
N GLU A 216 0.55 3.53 -22.42
CA GLU A 216 1.21 2.43 -23.11
C GLU A 216 2.29 1.80 -22.21
N ALA A 217 3.13 2.62 -21.56
CA ALA A 217 4.12 2.15 -20.58
C ALA A 217 3.48 1.43 -19.38
N ALA A 218 2.39 1.98 -18.84
CA ALA A 218 1.65 1.36 -17.75
C ALA A 218 0.98 0.05 -18.18
N CYS A 219 0.39 0.02 -19.38
CA CYS A 219 -0.19 -1.18 -19.95
C CYS A 219 0.86 -2.28 -20.11
N ALA A 220 2.03 -1.97 -20.67
CA ALA A 220 3.14 -2.92 -20.79
C ALA A 220 3.55 -3.50 -19.42
N GLY A 221 3.76 -2.64 -18.42
CA GLY A 221 4.10 -3.09 -17.07
C GLY A 221 3.01 -3.92 -16.39
N ILE A 222 1.73 -3.66 -16.67
CA ILE A 222 0.61 -4.47 -16.17
C ILE A 222 0.57 -5.82 -16.89
N MET A 223 0.71 -5.83 -18.22
CA MET A 223 0.65 -7.03 -19.04
C MET A 223 1.84 -7.98 -18.80
N ASP A 224 2.98 -7.50 -18.30
CA ASP A 224 4.09 -8.34 -17.81
C ASP A 224 3.66 -9.29 -16.67
N ARG A 225 2.52 -9.01 -16.01
CA ARG A 225 1.95 -9.86 -14.95
C ARG A 225 0.83 -10.77 -15.48
N ALA A 226 0.59 -10.80 -16.79
CA ALA A 226 -0.43 -11.66 -17.38
C ALA A 226 -0.02 -13.13 -17.28
N THR A 227 -0.92 -13.96 -16.77
CA THR A 227 -0.76 -15.41 -16.76
C THR A 227 -1.47 -15.97 -17.98
N VAL A 228 -0.72 -16.50 -18.94
CA VAL A 228 -1.26 -17.05 -20.19
C VAL A 228 -1.27 -18.57 -20.12
N GLN A 229 -2.44 -19.19 -20.31
CA GLN A 229 -2.60 -20.63 -20.43
C GLN A 229 -3.34 -20.94 -21.73
N GLY A 230 -2.67 -21.66 -22.65
CA GLY A 230 -3.25 -22.00 -23.95
C GLY A 230 -3.64 -20.78 -24.80
N GLY A 231 -2.91 -19.66 -24.68
CA GLY A 231 -3.19 -18.41 -25.41
C GLY A 231 -4.26 -17.52 -24.75
N VAL A 232 -4.83 -17.95 -23.63
CA VAL A 232 -5.86 -17.21 -22.87
C VAL A 232 -5.24 -16.60 -21.62
N VAL A 233 -5.56 -15.35 -21.32
CA VAL A 233 -5.16 -14.71 -20.06
C VAL A 233 -6.12 -15.12 -18.95
N THR A 234 -5.60 -15.80 -17.92
CA THR A 234 -6.43 -16.38 -16.85
C THR A 234 -6.67 -15.43 -15.67
N ASN A 235 -5.87 -14.36 -15.56
CA ASN A 235 -5.89 -13.42 -14.43
C ASN A 235 -6.34 -11.99 -14.81
N VAL A 236 -7.25 -11.85 -15.78
CA VAL A 236 -7.69 -10.54 -16.29
C VAL A 236 -8.23 -9.62 -15.20
N ASP A 237 -9.03 -10.11 -14.26
CA ASP A 237 -9.57 -9.28 -13.18
C ASP A 237 -8.46 -8.63 -12.32
N MET A 238 -7.33 -9.32 -12.12
CA MET A 238 -6.17 -8.77 -11.44
C MET A 238 -5.51 -7.65 -12.27
N LEU A 239 -5.37 -7.83 -13.58
CA LEU A 239 -4.80 -6.83 -14.48
C LEU A 239 -5.66 -5.56 -14.52
N LEU A 240 -6.99 -5.73 -14.55
CA LEU A 240 -7.94 -4.61 -14.50
C LEU A 240 -7.91 -3.89 -13.16
N GLN A 241 -7.72 -4.62 -12.06
CA GLN A 241 -7.56 -4.01 -10.74
C GLN A 241 -6.27 -3.18 -10.69
N LEU A 242 -5.15 -3.70 -11.20
CA LEU A 242 -3.89 -2.96 -11.29
C LEU A 242 -4.03 -1.70 -12.16
N ALA A 243 -4.76 -1.79 -13.28
CA ALA A 243 -5.05 -0.64 -14.14
C ALA A 243 -5.82 0.46 -13.39
N ARG A 244 -6.79 0.10 -12.53
CA ARG A 244 -7.57 1.07 -11.74
C ARG A 244 -6.74 1.74 -10.64
N THR A 245 -5.77 1.02 -10.08
CA THR A 245 -4.92 1.54 -8.99
C THR A 245 -3.55 1.99 -9.49
N THR A 246 -3.38 2.13 -10.81
CA THR A 246 -2.13 2.61 -11.40
C THR A 246 -1.93 4.07 -11.01
N PRO A 247 -0.75 4.44 -10.48
CA PRO A 247 -0.50 5.81 -10.04
C PRO A 247 -0.53 6.80 -11.23
N PRO A 248 -0.85 8.07 -11.02
CA PRO A 248 -0.74 9.09 -12.07
C PRO A 248 0.70 9.31 -12.57
N ALA A 249 0.85 9.75 -13.83
CA ALA A 249 2.14 9.91 -14.51
C ALA A 249 3.10 10.91 -13.83
N ASP A 250 2.54 11.93 -13.17
CA ASP A 250 3.24 13.01 -12.47
C ASP A 250 3.71 12.60 -11.05
N THR A 251 3.37 11.40 -10.58
CA THR A 251 3.89 10.86 -9.33
C THR A 251 5.27 10.24 -9.52
N ALA A 252 6.03 10.06 -8.42
CA ALA A 252 7.31 9.35 -8.47
C ALA A 252 7.14 7.91 -8.99
N ALA A 253 6.08 7.23 -8.59
CA ALA A 253 5.76 5.89 -9.05
C ALA A 253 5.39 5.86 -10.55
N GLY A 254 4.62 6.83 -11.03
CA GLY A 254 4.32 7.00 -12.45
C GLY A 254 5.57 7.25 -13.29
N ARG A 255 6.47 8.14 -12.84
CA ARG A 255 7.76 8.37 -13.51
C ARG A 255 8.63 7.12 -13.60
N MET A 256 8.65 6.29 -12.55
CA MET A 256 9.36 5.00 -12.58
C MET A 256 8.75 4.03 -13.61
N ILE A 257 7.42 4.02 -13.75
CA ILE A 257 6.73 3.23 -14.78
C ILE A 257 7.12 3.71 -16.18
N SER A 258 7.09 5.02 -16.43
CA SER A 258 7.51 5.59 -17.72
C SER A 258 8.98 5.30 -18.04
N GLN A 259 9.88 5.44 -17.07
CA GLN A 259 11.31 5.17 -17.26
C GLN A 259 11.58 3.70 -17.57
N ARG A 260 10.87 2.78 -16.90
CA ARG A 260 11.10 1.34 -17.02
C ARG A 260 10.46 0.75 -18.27
N TYR A 261 9.27 1.22 -18.65
CA TYR A 261 8.45 0.61 -19.70
C TYR A 261 8.24 1.51 -20.93
N GLY A 262 8.61 2.80 -20.86
CA GLY A 262 8.45 3.74 -21.98
C GLY A 262 9.26 3.35 -23.22
N HIS A 263 10.41 2.70 -23.05
CA HIS A 263 11.24 2.21 -24.15
C HIS A 263 10.78 0.85 -24.73
N GLN A 264 9.92 0.12 -24.03
CA GLN A 264 9.34 -1.13 -24.55
C GLN A 264 8.16 -0.86 -25.49
N ALA A 265 7.42 0.23 -25.25
CA ALA A 265 6.33 0.69 -26.11
C ALA A 265 6.78 0.94 -27.56
N GLU A 266 7.95 1.57 -27.74
CA GLU A 266 8.54 1.86 -29.06
C GLU A 266 8.99 0.59 -29.82
N ARG A 267 9.19 -0.53 -29.12
CA ARG A 267 9.60 -1.81 -29.73
C ARG A 267 8.46 -2.72 -30.14
N LEU A 268 7.25 -2.50 -29.58
CA LEU A 268 6.05 -3.30 -29.88
C LEU A 268 5.13 -2.64 -30.91
N SER A 269 5.43 -1.39 -31.30
CA SER A 269 4.67 -0.60 -32.28
C SER A 269 5.39 -0.46 -33.64
N ALA A 270 6.55 -1.11 -33.80
CA ALA A 270 7.26 -1.32 -35.07
C ALA A 270 7.11 -2.78 -35.54
#